data_AF-A0A535J9W3-F1
#
_entry.id   AF-A0A535J9W3-F1
#
_cell.length_a   1.000
_cell.length_b   1.000
_cell.length_c   1.000
_cell.angle_alpha   90.00
_cell.angle_beta   90.00
_cell.angle_gamma   90.00
#
_symmetry.space_group_name_H-M   'P 1'
#
loop_
_entity.id
_entity.type
_entity.pdbx_description
1 polymer ?
#
loop_
_entity_poly.entity_id
_entity_poly.type
_entity_poly.pdbx_seq_one_letter_code
_entity_poly.pdbx_strand_id
1 'polypeptide(L)'
;MAFTRIRIPIPLCLPALVAVLLLLSMSLLPADYAASAPVDVTATMETAPAVNSGDAIDDPSVWVHPTDPSLSTIIDTDKRELGGLNVYDLRRALQ
;
A
#
# COMPACT_ATOMS: atom_id res chain seq x y z
N MET A 1 -60.18 29.33 30.30
CA MET A 1 -59.79 29.24 28.88
C MET A 1 -58.30 28.92 28.84
N ALA A 2 -57.90 27.70 28.48
CA ALA A 2 -56.50 27.30 28.42
C ALA A 2 -56.17 26.86 26.99
N PHE A 3 -55.28 27.62 26.32
CA PHE A 3 -54.75 27.26 25.01
C PHE A 3 -53.69 26.17 25.18
N THR A 4 -54.02 24.95 24.76
CA THR A 4 -53.08 23.83 24.69
C THR A 4 -52.18 24.00 23.46
N ARG A 5 -50.88 24.29 23.67
CA ARG A 5 -49.86 24.24 22.62
C ARG A 5 -49.72 22.81 22.11
N ILE A 6 -49.98 22.60 20.82
CA ILE A 6 -49.71 21.34 20.12
C ILE A 6 -48.19 21.15 20.05
N ARG A 7 -47.66 20.25 20.89
CA ARG A 7 -46.29 19.73 20.75
C ARG A 7 -46.37 18.59 19.73
N ILE A 8 -45.94 18.85 18.49
CA ILE A 8 -45.74 17.78 17.51
C ILE A 8 -44.53 16.98 18.02
N PRO A 9 -44.67 15.74 18.50
CA PRO A 9 -43.51 14.93 18.86
C PRO A 9 -42.76 14.67 17.57
N ILE A 10 -41.50 15.10 17.49
CA ILE A 10 -40.58 14.65 16.45
C ILE A 10 -40.66 13.12 16.50
N PRO A 11 -41.24 12.44 15.49
CA PRO A 11 -41.45 11.02 15.60
C PRO A 11 -40.07 10.37 15.62
N LEU A 12 -39.83 9.56 16.65
CA LEU A 12 -38.65 8.71 16.86
C LEU A 12 -38.28 7.84 15.63
N CYS A 13 -39.09 7.88 14.58
CA CYS A 13 -38.98 7.17 13.31
C CYS A 13 -37.87 7.72 12.39
N LEU A 14 -37.57 9.03 12.39
CA LEU A 14 -36.57 9.60 11.48
C LEU A 14 -35.13 9.07 11.68
N PRO A 15 -34.57 9.00 12.91
CA PRO A 15 -33.24 8.42 13.11
C PRO A 15 -33.21 6.91 12.83
N ALA A 16 -34.30 6.20 13.09
CA ALA A 16 -34.42 4.78 12.77
C ALA A 16 -34.43 4.54 11.25
N LEU A 17 -35.12 5.39 10.48
CA LEU A 17 -35.13 5.33 9.02
C LEU A 17 -33.74 5.60 8.43
N VAL A 18 -33.02 6.58 8.96
CA VAL A 18 -31.63 6.87 8.53
C VAL A 18 -30.70 5.70 8.84
N ALA A 19 -30.81 5.09 10.03
CA ALA A 19 -30.04 3.91 10.38
C ALA A 19 -30.35 2.72 9.45
N VAL A 20 -31.62 2.49 9.12
CA VAL A 20 -32.03 1.45 8.18
C VAL A 20 -31.49 1.71 6.77
N LEU A 21 -31.53 2.97 6.29
CA LEU A 21 -30.99 3.34 4.98
C LEU A 21 -29.45 3.18 4.92
N LEU A 22 -28.74 3.50 6.00
CA LEU A 22 -27.28 3.28 6.11
C LEU A 22 -26.92 1.78 6.16
N LEU A 23 -27.75 0.97 6.83
CA LEU A 23 -27.56 -0.48 6.87
C LEU A 23 -27.85 -1.12 5.50
N LEU A 24 -28.91 -0.67 4.80
CA LEU A 24 -29.21 -1.15 3.45
C LEU A 24 -28.12 -0.75 2.44
N SER A 25 -27.58 0.47 2.51
CA SER A 25 -26.55 0.92 1.56
C SER A 25 -25.25 0.12 1.68
N MET A 26 -24.90 -0.36 2.87
CA MET A 26 -23.76 -1.26 3.09
C MET A 26 -24.00 -2.68 2.54
N SER A 27 -25.25 -3.15 2.53
CA SER A 27 -25.60 -4.49 2.02
C SER A 27 -25.71 -4.60 0.50
N LEU A 28 -25.72 -3.47 -0.21
CA LEU A 28 -25.83 -3.38 -1.67
C LEU A 28 -24.49 -3.19 -2.38
N LEU A 29 -23.38 -3.12 -1.64
CA LEU A 29 -22.04 -3.11 -2.23
C LEU A 29 -21.79 -4.49 -2.86
N PRO A 30 -21.44 -4.59 -4.15
CA PRO A 30 -21.07 -5.87 -4.75
C PRO A 30 -19.85 -6.43 -4.00
N ALA A 31 -20.02 -7.61 -3.41
CA ALA A 31 -18.95 -8.36 -2.75
C ALA A 31 -17.91 -8.94 -3.73
N ASP A 32 -18.17 -8.81 -5.03
CA ASP A 32 -17.32 -9.33 -6.11
C ASP A 32 -16.14 -8.39 -6.42
N TYR A 33 -15.31 -8.13 -5.41
CA TYR A 33 -13.88 -8.05 -5.65
C TYR A 33 -13.31 -9.44 -5.36
N ALA A 34 -13.60 -10.41 -6.24
CA ALA A 34 -12.86 -11.66 -6.26
C ALA A 34 -11.42 -11.31 -6.64
N ALA A 35 -10.58 -11.05 -5.63
CA ALA A 35 -9.16 -10.90 -5.84
C ALA A 35 -8.65 -12.18 -6.51
N SER A 36 -7.93 -12.03 -7.62
CA SER A 36 -7.21 -13.16 -8.22
C SER A 36 -6.36 -13.82 -7.13
N ALA A 37 -6.28 -15.15 -7.15
CA ALA A 37 -5.30 -15.85 -6.34
C ALA A 37 -3.90 -15.28 -6.64
N PRO A 38 -3.04 -15.11 -5.62
CA PRO A 38 -1.68 -14.67 -5.84
C PRO A 38 -0.94 -15.67 -6.71
N VAL A 39 -0.09 -15.17 -7.62
CA VAL A 39 0.82 -15.98 -8.42
C VAL A 39 2.17 -15.98 -7.74
N ASP A 40 2.69 -17.17 -7.43
CA ASP A 40 4.05 -17.30 -6.89
C ASP A 40 5.08 -17.05 -7.99
N VAL A 41 6.04 -16.18 -7.69
CA VAL A 41 7.19 -15.90 -8.55
C VAL A 41 8.48 -16.12 -7.76
N THR A 42 9.49 -16.71 -8.40
CA THR A 42 10.80 -16.94 -7.80
C THR A 42 11.81 -15.94 -8.36
N ALA A 43 12.59 -15.32 -7.48
CA ALA A 43 13.70 -14.46 -7.90
C ALA A 43 14.74 -15.29 -8.67
N THR A 44 15.28 -14.72 -9.75
CA THR A 44 16.36 -15.35 -10.52
C THR A 44 17.75 -15.00 -10.02
N MET A 45 17.87 -13.87 -9.30
CA MET A 45 19.09 -13.30 -8.73
C MET A 45 18.76 -12.42 -7.50
N GLU A 46 19.76 -12.14 -6.67
CA GLU A 46 19.71 -11.25 -5.50
C GLU A 46 21.00 -10.44 -5.43
N THR A 47 21.03 -9.25 -4.79
CA THR A 47 22.23 -8.41 -4.59
C THR A 47 23.14 -8.95 -3.47
N ALA A 48 24.34 -8.37 -3.30
CA ALA A 48 25.22 -8.73 -2.20
C ALA A 48 24.52 -8.36 -0.88
N PRO A 49 24.79 -9.08 0.23
CA PRO A 49 24.30 -8.67 1.53
C PRO A 49 24.71 -7.23 1.88
N ALA A 50 23.85 -6.54 2.62
CA ALA A 50 24.14 -5.23 3.16
C ALA A 50 25.45 -5.23 3.96
N VAL A 51 26.25 -4.16 3.83
CA VAL A 51 27.45 -3.96 4.65
C VAL A 51 27.06 -3.78 6.11
N ASN A 52 26.04 -2.93 6.35
CA ASN A 52 25.52 -2.67 7.68
C ASN A 52 24.41 -3.66 8.04
N SER A 53 24.37 -4.04 9.31
CA SER A 53 23.40 -5.00 9.83
C SER A 53 22.05 -4.35 10.16
N GLY A 54 21.03 -5.20 10.31
CA GLY A 54 19.67 -4.79 10.64
C GLY A 54 18.90 -4.31 9.41
N ASP A 55 17.98 -3.38 9.64
CA ASP A 55 17.14 -2.77 8.61
C ASP A 55 17.93 -1.65 7.89
N ALA A 56 18.80 -2.08 6.96
CA ALA A 56 19.75 -1.20 6.27
C ALA A 56 19.28 -0.77 4.88
N ILE A 57 18.83 -1.70 4.03
CA ILE A 57 18.51 -1.45 2.62
C ILE A 57 16.99 -1.24 2.43
N ASP A 58 16.57 -0.18 1.74
CA ASP A 58 15.14 0.19 1.64
C ASP A 58 14.64 0.51 0.20
N ASP A 59 15.28 1.44 -0.51
CA ASP A 59 14.70 2.07 -1.72
C ASP A 59 15.43 1.68 -3.02
N PRO A 60 15.18 0.50 -3.63
CA PRO A 60 15.83 0.12 -4.87
C PRO A 60 15.32 0.94 -6.06
N SER A 61 16.23 1.27 -6.95
CA SER A 61 15.99 1.88 -8.26
C SER A 61 16.86 1.20 -9.32
N VAL A 62 16.42 1.27 -10.58
CA VAL A 62 17.18 0.72 -11.71
C VAL A 62 17.57 1.87 -12.63
N TRP A 63 18.87 2.03 -12.86
CA TRP A 63 19.37 2.90 -13.91
C TRP A 63 19.63 2.09 -15.17
N VAL A 64 18.92 2.41 -16.25
CA VAL A 64 19.06 1.73 -17.54
C VAL A 64 20.12 2.44 -18.37
N HIS A 65 21.19 1.73 -18.69
CA HIS A 65 22.25 2.27 -19.54
C HIS A 65 21.70 2.53 -20.96
N PRO A 66 21.90 3.73 -21.55
CA PRO A 66 21.14 4.17 -22.73
C PRO A 66 21.43 3.40 -24.02
N THR A 67 22.58 2.73 -24.14
CA THR A 67 23.00 2.05 -25.37
C THR A 67 23.39 0.59 -25.19
N ASP A 68 23.58 0.13 -23.96
CA ASP A 68 24.01 -1.23 -23.63
C ASP A 68 23.34 -1.66 -22.33
N PRO A 69 22.15 -2.27 -22.39
CA PRO A 69 21.40 -2.65 -21.20
C PRO A 69 22.16 -3.59 -20.26
N SER A 70 23.19 -4.30 -20.74
CA SER A 70 24.00 -5.18 -19.91
C SER A 70 24.91 -4.43 -18.92
N LEU A 71 25.04 -3.11 -19.10
CA LEU A 71 25.75 -2.18 -18.20
C LEU A 71 24.80 -1.36 -17.30
N SER A 72 23.50 -1.70 -17.28
CA SER A 72 22.56 -1.09 -16.35
C SER A 72 22.94 -1.43 -14.91
N THR A 73 22.46 -0.63 -13.95
CA THR A 73 22.76 -0.82 -12.54
C THR A 73 21.51 -0.83 -11.68
N ILE A 74 21.59 -1.52 -10.55
CA ILE A 74 20.64 -1.40 -9.44
C ILE A 74 21.28 -0.42 -8.44
N ILE A 75 20.50 0.54 -7.96
CA ILE A 75 20.93 1.53 -6.98
C ILE A 75 19.97 1.50 -5.81
N ASP A 76 20.46 1.30 -4.59
CA ASP A 76 19.66 1.37 -3.37
C ASP A 76 20.25 2.34 -2.34
N THR A 77 19.56 2.48 -1.22
CA THR A 77 19.96 3.31 -0.08
C THR A 77 20.24 2.44 1.13
N ASP A 78 21.41 2.63 1.75
CA ASP A 78 21.68 2.18 3.12
C ASP A 78 21.33 3.31 4.09
N LYS A 79 20.26 3.13 4.86
CA LYS A 79 19.73 4.14 5.80
C LYS A 79 20.40 4.13 7.18
N ARG A 80 21.45 3.33 7.38
CA ARG A 80 22.20 3.28 8.65
C ARG A 80 23.18 4.45 8.76
N GLU A 81 23.71 4.65 9.98
CA GLU A 81 24.77 5.63 10.21
C GLU A 81 26.00 5.30 9.37
N LEU A 82 26.54 6.31 8.69
CA LEU A 82 27.62 6.15 7.68
C LEU A 82 27.24 5.28 6.47
N GLY A 83 25.95 5.04 6.24
CA GLY A 83 25.42 4.47 5.00
C GLY A 83 25.48 5.46 3.82
N GLY A 84 24.73 5.17 2.76
CA GLY A 84 24.76 5.95 1.52
C GLY A 84 24.10 5.23 0.35
N LEU A 85 24.57 5.51 -0.86
CA LEU A 85 24.11 4.82 -2.07
C LEU A 85 24.98 3.58 -2.33
N ASN A 86 24.35 2.44 -2.55
CA ASN A 86 25.02 1.26 -3.10
C ASN A 86 24.67 1.12 -4.58
N VAL A 87 25.63 0.65 -5.38
CA VAL A 87 25.47 0.47 -6.82
C VAL A 87 25.93 -0.93 -7.20
N TYR A 88 25.05 -1.69 -7.86
CA TYR A 88 25.28 -3.07 -8.26
C TYR A 88 25.16 -3.22 -9.77
N ASP A 89 25.97 -4.09 -10.37
CA ASP A 89 25.80 -4.51 -11.76
C ASP A 89 24.71 -5.61 -11.90
N LEU A 90 24.32 -5.95 -13.13
CA LEU A 90 23.30 -6.98 -13.40
C LEU A 90 23.83 -8.42 -13.46
N ARG A 91 25.15 -8.62 -13.47
CA ARG A 91 25.81 -9.91 -13.68
C ARG A 91 26.19 -10.58 -12.37
N ARG A 92 26.54 -9.78 -11.36
CA ARG A 92 26.98 -10.19 -10.04
C ARG A 92 26.61 -9.16 -9.00
N ALA A 93 25.88 -9.67 -8.05
CA ALA A 93 25.64 -9.15 -6.73
C ALA A 93 26.87 -9.19 -5.81
N LEU A 94 28.02 -8.68 -6.23
CA LEU A 94 29.23 -8.68 -5.41
C LEU A 94 29.88 -7.30 -5.43
N GLN A 95 30.30 -6.88 -4.22
CA GLN A 95 30.98 -5.63 -3.89
C GLN A 95 32.27 -5.42 -4.68
#